data_AF-A0A6P0LJ31-F1
#
_entry.id   AF-A0A6P0LJ31-F1
#
_cell.length_a   1.000
_cell.length_b   1.000
_cell.length_c   1.000
_cell.angle_alpha   90.00
_cell.angle_beta   90.00
_cell.angle_gamma   90.00
#
_symmetry.space_group_name_H-M   'P 1'
#
loop_
_entity.id
_entity.type
_entity.pdbx_description
1 polymer ?
#
loop_
_entity_poly.entity_id
_entity_poly.type
_entity_poly.pdbx_seq_one_letter_code
_entity_poly.pdbx_strand_id
1 'polypeptide(L)'
;EIVKVDYNGETKYLYGFEGIESGLFSREDGISHDATYQVALLGTPPKPSGSDPQPVPESSTVLGLIAVAGLFTAGGKLRKANC
;
A
#
# COMPACT_ATOMS: atom_id res chain seq x y z
N GLU A 1 -3.03 4.33 29.85
CA GLU A 1 -4.14 4.84 29.02
C GLU A 1 -5.02 3.70 28.53
N ILE A 2 -6.25 4.01 28.12
CA ILE A 2 -7.18 3.09 27.43
C ILE A 2 -7.64 3.75 26.12
N VAL A 3 -7.71 2.99 25.03
CA VAL A 3 -8.29 3.46 23.77
C VAL A 3 -9.47 2.57 23.40
N LYS A 4 -10.64 3.18 23.24
CA LYS A 4 -11.83 2.51 22.69
C LYS A 4 -11.83 2.68 21.17
N VAL A 5 -11.99 1.57 20.46
CA VAL A 5 -12.04 1.54 18.99
C VAL A 5 -13.32 0.86 18.56
N ASP A 6 -14.11 1.57 17.76
CA ASP A 6 -15.29 1.03 17.10
C ASP A 6 -14.95 0.79 15.62
N TYR A 7 -14.79 -0.48 15.21
CA TYR A 7 -14.38 -0.84 13.85
C TYR A 7 -15.09 -2.11 13.37
N ASN A 8 -15.63 -2.06 12.15
CA ASN A 8 -16.36 -3.17 11.51
C ASN A 8 -17.51 -3.76 12.38
N GLY A 9 -18.22 -2.90 13.11
CA GLY A 9 -19.32 -3.30 13.99
C GLY A 9 -18.89 -3.92 15.33
N GLU A 10 -17.59 -4.00 15.60
CA GLU A 10 -17.04 -4.52 16.85
C GLU A 10 -16.39 -3.39 17.67
N THR A 11 -16.68 -3.35 18.96
CA THR A 11 -16.01 -2.46 19.92
C THR A 11 -14.85 -3.21 20.57
N LYS A 12 -13.65 -2.63 20.47
CA LYS A 12 -12.43 -3.14 21.10
C LYS A 12 -11.86 -2.11 22.06
N TYR A 13 -11.26 -2.59 23.14
CA TYR A 13 -10.48 -1.78 24.05
C TYR A 13 -9.03 -2.20 23.96
N LEU A 14 -8.17 -1.23 23.69
CA LEU A 14 -6.72 -1.41 23.62
C LEU A 14 -6.07 -0.84 24.89
N TYR A 15 -5.01 -1.50 25.33
CA TYR A 15 -4.29 -1.22 26.57
C TYR A 15 -2.78 -1.44 26.38
N GLY A 16 -1.98 -1.02 27.35
CA GLY A 16 -0.54 -1.32 27.40
C GLY A 16 0.30 -0.49 26.43
N PHE A 17 -0.08 0.77 26.21
CA PHE A 17 0.68 1.68 25.35
C PHE A 17 1.94 2.17 26.07
N GLU A 18 3.03 2.26 25.32
CA GLU A 18 4.23 2.95 25.74
C GLU A 18 4.13 4.40 25.27
N GLY A 19 4.23 5.33 26.22
CA GLY A 19 4.23 6.75 25.92
C GLY A 19 5.57 7.18 25.35
N ILE A 20 5.55 7.82 24.18
CA ILE A 20 6.73 8.44 23.60
C ILE A 20 6.83 9.86 24.17
N GLU A 21 8.00 10.24 24.69
CA GLU A 21 8.23 11.57 25.24
C GLU A 21 7.82 12.65 24.22
N SER A 22 6.95 13.57 24.64
CA SER A 22 6.40 14.61 23.75
C SER A 22 7.41 15.71 23.41
N GLY A 23 8.51 15.79 24.15
CA GLY A 23 9.46 16.91 24.09
C GLY A 23 8.94 18.20 24.72
N LEU A 24 7.74 18.18 25.30
CA LEU A 24 7.20 19.28 26.10
C LEU A 24 7.57 19.05 27.56
N PHE A 25 8.33 19.98 28.12
CA PHE A 25 8.80 19.94 29.49
C PHE A 25 8.12 21.05 30.29
N SER A 26 7.65 20.71 31.49
CA SER A 26 7.20 21.72 32.42
C SER A 26 8.37 22.66 32.77
N ARG A 27 8.07 23.96 32.80
CA ARG A 27 9.07 24.99 33.12
C ARG A 27 9.51 24.94 34.59
N GLU A 28 8.69 24.37 35.47
CA GLU A 28 8.89 24.41 36.92
C GLU A 28 9.85 23.31 37.41
N ASP A 29 9.74 22.11 36.84
CA ASP A 29 10.49 20.92 37.26
C ASP A 29 11.35 20.32 36.13
N GLY A 30 11.19 20.78 34.88
CA GLY A 30 11.91 20.26 33.73
C GLY A 30 11.50 18.83 33.36
N ILE A 31 10.37 18.33 33.87
CA ILE A 31 9.87 16.98 33.63
C ILE A 31 8.78 17.04 32.55
N SER A 32 8.76 16.05 31.65
CA SER A 32 7.66 15.89 30.70
C SER A 32 6.50 15.18 31.39
N HIS A 33 5.33 15.82 31.41
CA HIS A 33 4.08 15.24 31.93
C HIS A 33 3.14 14.80 30.80
N ASP A 34 3.58 14.96 29.56
CA ASP A 34 2.82 14.67 28.35
C ASP A 34 3.53 13.61 27.52
N ALA A 35 2.76 12.65 27.01
CA ALA A 35 3.28 11.61 26.13
C ALA A 35 2.46 11.49 24.84
N THR A 36 3.15 11.18 23.75
CA THR A 36 2.53 10.83 22.47
C THR A 36 2.32 9.32 22.42
N TYR A 37 1.10 8.87 22.11
CA TYR A 37 0.77 7.46 22.00
C TYR A 37 0.56 7.06 20.55
N GLN A 38 1.20 5.97 20.12
CA GLN A 38 1.00 5.40 18.79
C GLN A 38 0.10 4.17 18.90
N VAL A 39 -0.98 4.14 18.12
CA VAL A 39 -1.96 3.06 18.11
C VAL A 39 -2.00 2.44 16.73
N ALA A 40 -1.74 1.14 16.65
CA ALA A 40 -1.87 0.37 15.42
C ALA A 40 -3.06 -0.59 15.54
N LEU A 41 -3.88 -0.62 14.49
CA LEU A 41 -5.02 -1.51 14.36
C LEU A 41 -4.82 -2.38 13.12
N LEU A 42 -4.80 -3.70 13.30
CA LEU A 42 -4.85 -4.62 12.16
C LEU A 42 -6.27 -4.56 11.57
N GLY A 43 -6.44 -3.70 10.57
CA GLY A 43 -7.66 -3.59 9.79
C GLY A 43 -7.82 -4.76 8.82
N THR A 44 -9.03 -4.92 8.29
CA THR A 44 -9.23 -5.81 7.15
C THR A 44 -8.69 -5.11 5.89
N PRO A 45 -7.89 -5.79 5.04
CA PRO A 45 -7.47 -5.21 3.78
C PRO A 45 -8.68 -4.72 2.99
N PRO A 46 -8.60 -3.56 2.31
CA PRO A 46 -9.70 -3.09 1.48
C PRO A 46 -10.02 -4.17 0.45
N LYS A 47 -11.31 -4.49 0.31
CA LYS A 47 -11.77 -5.36 -0.77
C LYS A 47 -11.37 -4.66 -2.08
N PRO A 48 -10.77 -5.36 -3.07
CA PRO A 48 -10.43 -4.75 -4.34
C PRO A 48 -11.66 -4.02 -4.89
N SER A 49 -11.47 -2.75 -5.25
CA SER A 49 -12.50 -1.88 -5.83
C SER A 49 -12.82 -2.35 -7.25
N GLY A 50 -13.51 -3.49 -7.35
CA GLY A 50 -13.86 -4.14 -8.61
C GLY A 50 -14.59 -5.42 -8.28
N SER A 51 -15.87 -5.48 -8.61
CA SER A 51 -16.77 -6.57 -8.20
C SER A 51 -16.47 -7.93 -8.85
N ASP A 52 -15.51 -8.03 -9.77
CA ASP A 52 -15.09 -9.28 -10.38
C ASP A 52 -13.60 -9.23 -10.69
N PRO A 53 -12.82 -10.31 -10.44
CA PRO A 53 -11.46 -10.42 -10.95
C PRO A 53 -11.47 -10.23 -12.47
N GLN A 54 -10.93 -9.11 -12.97
CA GLN A 54 -10.78 -8.96 -14.42
C GLN A 54 -9.72 -9.96 -14.89
N PRO A 55 -10.01 -10.76 -15.92
CA PRO A 55 -9.03 -11.64 -16.51
C PRO A 55 -7.91 -10.77 -17.11
N VAL A 56 -6.76 -10.77 -16.44
CA VAL A 56 -5.54 -10.16 -16.97
C VAL A 56 -4.90 -11.13 -17.96
N PRO A 57 -4.46 -10.67 -19.14
CA PRO A 57 -3.71 -11.52 -20.06
C PRO A 57 -2.47 -12.08 -19.38
N GLU A 58 -2.20 -13.38 -19.55
CA GLU A 58 -0.98 -13.98 -19.03
C GLU A 58 0.26 -13.29 -19.62
N SER A 59 1.34 -13.21 -18.84
CA SER A 59 2.61 -12.58 -19.26
C SER A 59 3.12 -13.11 -20.59
N SER A 60 2.93 -14.41 -20.86
CA SER A 60 3.24 -15.09 -22.12
C SER A 60 2.49 -14.50 -23.32
N THR A 61 1.22 -14.12 -23.15
CA THR A 61 0.38 -13.52 -24.20
C THR A 61 0.90 -12.14 -24.60
N VAL A 62 1.26 -11.32 -23.60
CA VAL A 62 1.83 -9.98 -23.83
C VAL A 62 3.19 -10.08 -24.52
N LEU A 63 4.06 -10.96 -24.04
CA LEU A 63 5.37 -11.22 -24.65
C LEU A 63 5.25 -11.74 -26.09
N GLY A 64 4.29 -12.63 -26.36
CA GLY A 64 4.00 -13.13 -27.69
C GLY A 64 3.60 -12.01 -28.65
N LEU A 65 2.72 -11.10 -28.24
CA LEU A 65 2.31 -9.95 -29.05
C LEU A 65 3.48 -8.99 -29.34
N ILE A 66 4.35 -8.74 -28.37
CA ILE A 66 5.56 -7.92 -28.56
C ILE A 66 6.49 -8.56 -29.58
N ALA A 67 6.75 -9.87 -29.47
CA ALA A 67 7.62 -10.58 -30.40
C ALA A 67 7.08 -10.55 -31.83
N VAL A 68 5.76 -10.77 -32.01
CA VAL A 68 5.10 -10.71 -33.32
C VAL A 68 5.18 -9.30 -33.92
N ALA A 69 4.89 -8.26 -33.13
CA ALA A 69 5.01 -6.87 -33.58
C ALA A 69 6.46 -6.50 -33.96
N GLY A 70 7.44 -7.01 -33.21
CA GLY A 70 8.87 -6.86 -33.52
C GLY A 70 9.25 -7.46 -34.87
N LEU A 71 8.71 -8.64 -35.21
CA LEU A 71 8.99 -9.30 -36.48
C LEU A 71 8.43 -8.52 -37.68
N PHE A 72 7.21 -8.00 -37.58
CA PHE A 72 6.59 -7.21 -38.65
C PHE A 72 7.28 -5.86 -38.86
N THR A 73 7.72 -5.20 -37.79
CA THR A 73 8.46 -3.93 -37.89
C THR A 73 9.88 -4.12 -38.45
N ALA A 74 10.58 -5.18 -38.05
CA ALA A 74 11.91 -5.51 -38.60
C ALA A 74 11.85 -5.98 -40.07
N GLY A 75 10.87 -6.82 -40.42
CA GLY A 75 10.67 -7.29 -41.80
C GLY A 75 10.33 -6.16 -42.78
N GLY A 76 9.58 -5.15 -42.33
CA GLY A 76 9.30 -3.94 -43.11
C GLY A 76 10.56 -3.10 -43.42
N LYS A 77 11.53 -3.05 -42.50
CA LYS A 77 12.82 -2.39 -42.72
C LYS A 77 13.71 -3.16 -43.69
N LEU A 78 13.76 -4.48 -43.60
CA LEU A 78 14.56 -5.33 -44.50
C LEU A 78 14.09 -5.24 -45.95
N ARG A 79 12.78 -5.13 -46.20
CA ARG A 79 12.25 -4.94 -47.56
C ARG A 79 12.57 -3.57 -48.16
N LYS A 80 12.77 -2.53 -47.33
CA LYS A 80 13.12 -1.18 -47.78
C LYS A 80 14.62 -1.00 -48.03
N ALA A 81 15.48 -1.85 -47.47
CA ALA A 81 16.94 -1.79 -47.62
C ALA A 81 17.48 -2.57 -48.84
N ASN A 82 16.65 -3.36 -49.52
CA ASN A 82 17.00 -4.15 -50.70
C ASN A 82 16.53 -3.51 -52.04
N CYS A 83 16.32 -2.19 -52.05
CA CYS A 83 16.03 -1.39 -53.24
C CYS A 83 17.07 -0.30 -53.40
#